data_AF-A0A246AJ79-F1
#
_entry.id   AF-A0A246AJ79-F1
#
_cell.length_a   1.000
_cell.length_b   1.000
_cell.length_c   1.000
_cell.angle_alpha   90.00
_cell.angle_beta   90.00
_cell.angle_gamma   90.00
#
_symmetry.space_group_name_H-M   'P 1'
#
loop_
_entity.id
_entity.type
_entity.pdbx_description
1 polymer ?
#
loop_
_entity_poly.entity_id
_entity_poly.type
_entity_poly.pdbx_seq_one_letter_code
_entity_poly.pdbx_strand_id
1 'polypeptide(L)'
;MINFETSNSPFFIENKSYVEDIQSQLEDYSPKFSGFCNAYGYDVDIKLIRTVYPATIKLYKHQSTQAGSLKPIDSVDFYKTEIGLSKIYKNDIVKIGKSKLHRIFTSSLNKQFLPSPFYITTSKEGISEEVIDFIKQYQVENFLLENQKLKVTIPTKVKDFAILKTLESLIKNSI
;
A
#
# COMPACT_ATOMS: atom_id res chain seq x y z
N MET A 1 -18.89 -8.45 1.66
CA MET A 1 -19.19 -8.48 0.21
C MET A 1 -18.90 -7.09 -0.34
N ILE A 2 -18.40 -6.99 -1.58
CA ILE A 2 -18.22 -5.70 -2.27
C ILE A 2 -19.54 -5.33 -2.96
N ASN A 3 -19.97 -4.09 -2.80
CA ASN A 3 -21.15 -3.57 -3.47
C ASN A 3 -20.74 -2.91 -4.78
N PHE A 4 -21.12 -3.50 -5.91
CA PHE A 4 -20.90 -2.91 -7.23
C PHE A 4 -22.17 -2.17 -7.68
N GLU A 5 -22.04 -0.92 -8.14
CA GLU A 5 -23.13 -0.27 -8.87
C GLU A 5 -23.41 -1.00 -10.19
N THR A 6 -24.63 -0.92 -10.70
CA THR A 6 -24.93 -1.42 -12.05
C THR A 6 -24.81 -0.26 -13.05
N SER A 7 -23.71 -0.21 -13.78
CA SER A 7 -23.45 0.80 -14.81
C SER A 7 -22.75 0.18 -16.02
N ASN A 8 -23.01 0.71 -17.22
CA ASN A 8 -22.30 0.31 -18.45
C ASN A 8 -21.21 1.33 -18.84
N SER A 9 -20.90 2.27 -17.96
CA SER A 9 -19.83 3.24 -18.17
C SER A 9 -18.48 2.50 -18.33
N PRO A 10 -17.65 2.85 -19.33
CA PRO A 10 -16.30 2.28 -19.47
C PRO A 10 -15.46 2.39 -18.19
N PHE A 11 -15.61 3.48 -17.42
CA PHE A 11 -14.91 3.68 -16.15
C PHE A 11 -15.35 2.68 -15.08
N PHE A 12 -16.65 2.36 -15.02
CA PHE A 12 -17.14 1.34 -14.10
C PHE A 12 -16.61 -0.04 -14.48
N ILE A 13 -16.62 -0.38 -15.78
CA ILE A 13 -16.10 -1.65 -16.28
C ILE A 13 -14.63 -1.82 -15.90
N GLU A 14 -13.81 -0.77 -16.07
CA GLU A 14 -12.40 -0.81 -15.68
C GLU A 14 -12.21 -0.97 -14.16
N ASN A 15 -12.94 -0.19 -13.35
CA ASN A 15 -12.86 -0.26 -11.89
C ASN A 15 -13.29 -1.65 -11.39
N LYS A 16 -14.41 -2.17 -11.91
CA LYS A 16 -14.92 -3.50 -11.60
C LYS A 16 -13.92 -4.59 -11.99
N SER A 17 -13.42 -4.56 -13.22
CA SER A 17 -12.44 -5.53 -13.70
C SER A 17 -11.17 -5.55 -12.85
N TYR A 18 -10.69 -4.38 -12.41
CA TYR A 18 -9.55 -4.31 -11.50
C TYR A 18 -9.86 -4.96 -10.14
N VAL A 19 -11.00 -4.65 -9.53
CA VAL A 19 -11.38 -5.24 -8.24
C VAL A 19 -11.55 -6.75 -8.36
N GLU A 20 -12.20 -7.24 -9.43
CA GLU A 20 -12.38 -8.67 -9.70
C GLU A 20 -11.04 -9.39 -9.94
N ASP A 21 -10.10 -8.77 -10.64
CA ASP A 21 -8.74 -9.28 -10.80
C ASP A 21 -8.03 -9.45 -9.45
N ILE A 22 -8.13 -8.46 -8.56
CA ILE A 22 -7.59 -8.59 -7.20
C ILE A 22 -8.30 -9.68 -6.40
N GLN A 23 -9.61 -9.87 -6.59
CA GLN A 23 -10.33 -10.97 -5.95
C GLN A 23 -9.77 -12.33 -6.38
N SER A 24 -9.48 -12.51 -7.67
CA SER A 24 -8.88 -13.73 -8.20
C SER A 24 -7.46 -13.95 -7.69
N GLN A 25 -6.59 -12.92 -7.72
CA GLN A 25 -5.21 -13.03 -7.24
C GLN A 25 -5.11 -13.42 -5.76
N LEU A 26 -6.13 -13.09 -4.95
CA LEU A 26 -6.12 -13.31 -3.51
C LEU A 26 -6.95 -14.51 -3.06
N GLU A 27 -7.58 -15.25 -3.97
CA GLU A 27 -8.54 -16.33 -3.65
C GLU A 27 -7.94 -17.40 -2.72
N ASP A 28 -6.70 -17.80 -2.97
CA ASP A 28 -5.96 -18.80 -2.20
C ASP A 28 -5.80 -18.42 -0.71
N TYR A 29 -5.88 -17.14 -0.37
CA TYR A 29 -5.72 -16.63 1.00
C TYR A 29 -7.00 -16.64 1.84
N SER A 30 -8.09 -17.21 1.31
CA SER A 30 -9.44 -17.17 1.90
C SER A 30 -9.85 -15.74 2.32
N PRO A 31 -9.87 -14.80 1.37
CA PRO A 31 -10.06 -13.38 1.63
C PRO A 31 -11.50 -13.07 2.06
N LYS A 32 -11.65 -12.08 2.95
CA LYS A 32 -12.93 -11.44 3.23
C LYS A 32 -12.93 -10.04 2.65
N PHE A 33 -13.71 -9.84 1.60
CA PHE A 33 -13.86 -8.54 0.94
C PHE A 33 -15.07 -7.76 1.47
N SER A 34 -14.91 -6.45 1.61
CA SER A 34 -15.99 -5.50 1.90
C SER A 34 -15.68 -4.16 1.24
N GLY A 35 -16.72 -3.40 0.89
CA GLY A 35 -16.54 -2.07 0.32
C GLY A 35 -17.49 -1.79 -0.81
N PHE A 36 -17.11 -0.86 -1.67
CA PHE A 36 -17.94 -0.36 -2.75
C PHE A 36 -17.12 -0.01 -4.00
N CYS A 37 -17.73 -0.18 -5.18
CA CYS A 37 -17.13 0.11 -6.47
C CYS A 37 -18.17 0.69 -7.43
N ASN A 38 -17.84 1.83 -8.04
CA ASN A 38 -18.68 2.49 -9.04
C ASN A 38 -17.85 3.12 -10.18
N ALA A 39 -18.49 3.92 -11.04
CA ALA A 39 -17.82 4.57 -12.16
C ALA A 39 -16.75 5.59 -11.74
N TYR A 40 -16.86 6.19 -10.55
CA TYR A 40 -15.95 7.23 -10.05
C TYR A 40 -14.79 6.69 -9.21
N GLY A 41 -14.84 5.41 -8.84
CA GLY A 41 -13.76 4.77 -8.10
C GLY A 41 -14.21 3.59 -7.24
N TYR A 42 -13.38 3.27 -6.26
CA TYR A 42 -13.61 2.16 -5.34
C TYR A 42 -12.98 2.45 -3.97
N ASP A 43 -13.60 1.90 -2.93
CA ASP A 43 -13.07 1.82 -1.57
C ASP A 43 -13.31 0.38 -1.09
N VAL A 44 -12.26 -0.43 -1.10
CA VAL A 44 -12.33 -1.88 -0.84
C VAL A 44 -11.38 -2.24 0.29
N ASP A 45 -11.92 -2.80 1.35
CA ASP A 45 -11.21 -3.45 2.44
C ASP A 45 -11.16 -4.96 2.21
N ILE A 46 -9.98 -5.55 2.38
CA ILE A 46 -9.71 -6.98 2.21
C ILE A 46 -9.03 -7.47 3.48
N LYS A 47 -9.53 -8.57 4.06
CA LYS A 47 -8.87 -9.26 5.18
C LYS A 47 -8.44 -10.65 4.76
N LEU A 48 -7.15 -10.95 4.91
CA LEU A 48 -6.57 -12.25 4.60
C LEU A 48 -6.24 -12.99 5.90
N ILE A 49 -6.68 -14.24 6.00
CA ILE A 49 -6.56 -15.04 7.22
C ILE A 49 -5.56 -16.18 7.04
N ARG A 50 -5.38 -16.70 5.82
CA ARG A 50 -4.42 -17.78 5.49
C ARG A 50 -3.07 -17.25 5.01
N THR A 51 -2.57 -16.20 5.65
CA THR A 51 -1.22 -15.66 5.45
C THR A 51 -0.35 -15.97 6.65
N VAL A 52 0.99 -15.91 6.50
CA VAL A 52 1.90 -16.14 7.64
C VAL A 52 1.65 -15.07 8.72
N TYR A 53 1.45 -13.83 8.27
CA TYR A 53 1.04 -12.71 9.11
C TYR A 53 -0.36 -12.27 8.66
N PRO A 54 -1.38 -12.24 9.54
CA PRO A 54 -2.72 -11.81 9.15
C PRO A 54 -2.67 -10.42 8.51
N ALA A 55 -3.25 -10.32 7.32
CA ALA A 55 -3.11 -9.14 6.47
C ALA A 55 -4.43 -8.40 6.29
N THR A 56 -4.34 -7.07 6.21
CA THR A 56 -5.42 -6.19 5.79
C THR A 56 -4.95 -5.36 4.61
N ILE A 57 -5.70 -5.35 3.52
CA ILE A 57 -5.39 -4.54 2.34
C ILE A 57 -6.55 -3.57 2.15
N LYS A 58 -6.23 -2.31 1.88
CA LYS A 58 -7.21 -1.28 1.54
C LYS A 58 -6.89 -0.70 0.19
N LEU A 59 -7.86 -0.67 -0.71
CA LEU A 59 -7.73 -0.14 -2.06
C LEU A 59 -8.61 1.09 -2.21
N TYR A 60 -8.02 2.18 -2.65
CA TYR A 60 -8.70 3.43 -2.89
C TYR A 60 -8.46 3.88 -4.33
N LYS A 61 -9.56 4.24 -5.00
CA LYS A 61 -9.57 5.12 -6.15
C LYS A 61 -10.64 6.16 -5.94
N HIS A 62 -10.28 7.44 -6.04
CA HIS A 62 -11.23 8.53 -6.03
C HIS A 62 -10.89 9.53 -7.12
N GLN A 63 -11.89 9.92 -7.92
CA GLN A 63 -11.76 11.02 -8.85
C GLN A 63 -12.19 12.33 -8.17
N SER A 64 -11.32 13.34 -8.15
CA SER A 64 -11.65 14.62 -7.52
C SER A 64 -12.62 15.44 -8.40
N THR A 65 -13.83 15.68 -7.92
CA THR A 65 -14.80 16.60 -8.53
C THR A 65 -14.74 17.94 -7.81
N GLN A 66 -13.78 18.81 -8.14
CA GLN A 66 -13.85 20.18 -7.61
C GLN A 66 -15.02 20.93 -8.27
N ALA A 67 -16.02 21.27 -7.44
CA ALA A 67 -17.06 22.28 -7.65
C ALA A 67 -17.46 22.55 -9.12
N GLY A 68 -18.28 21.67 -9.70
CA GLY A 68 -19.08 21.99 -10.88
C GLY A 68 -18.35 22.05 -12.24
N SER A 69 -17.03 21.84 -12.31
CA SER A 69 -16.34 21.67 -13.61
C SER A 69 -16.00 20.20 -13.85
N LEU A 70 -16.54 19.61 -14.93
CA LEU A 70 -16.00 18.40 -15.54
C LEU A 70 -14.55 18.69 -15.95
N LYS A 71 -13.59 18.39 -15.07
CA LYS A 71 -12.18 18.46 -15.43
C LYS A 71 -11.85 17.33 -16.42
N PRO A 72 -10.82 17.49 -17.28
CA PRO A 72 -10.40 16.46 -18.22
C PRO A 72 -10.15 15.12 -17.51
N ILE A 73 -10.40 14.02 -18.21
CA ILE A 73 -10.46 12.65 -17.66
C ILE A 73 -9.22 12.25 -16.82
N ASP A 74 -8.05 12.83 -17.09
CA ASP A 74 -6.80 12.61 -16.36
C ASP A 74 -6.56 13.56 -15.17
N SER A 75 -7.55 14.38 -14.79
CA SER A 75 -7.41 15.34 -13.70
C SER A 75 -7.46 14.66 -12.33
N VAL A 76 -6.31 14.12 -11.97
CA VAL A 76 -5.90 13.63 -10.66
C VAL A 76 -6.80 12.53 -10.10
N ASP A 77 -6.85 11.41 -10.82
CA ASP A 77 -7.24 10.14 -10.19
C ASP A 77 -6.29 9.88 -9.01
N PHE A 78 -6.86 9.85 -7.81
CA PHE A 78 -6.14 9.51 -6.60
C PHE A 78 -6.21 8.01 -6.41
N TYR A 79 -5.05 7.34 -6.44
CA TYR A 79 -4.91 5.94 -6.11
C TYR A 79 -4.15 5.78 -4.80
N LYS A 80 -4.58 4.83 -3.99
CA LYS A 80 -3.84 4.45 -2.79
C LYS A 80 -4.11 3.00 -2.43
N THR A 81 -3.04 2.28 -2.12
CA THR A 81 -3.10 0.95 -1.52
C THR A 81 -2.44 1.00 -0.15
N GLU A 82 -3.17 0.61 0.89
CA GLU A 82 -2.61 0.39 2.22
C GLU A 82 -2.54 -1.11 2.51
N ILE A 83 -1.38 -1.60 2.92
CA ILE A 83 -1.19 -2.98 3.33
C ILE A 83 -0.79 -2.98 4.80
N GLY A 84 -1.54 -3.69 5.62
CA GLY A 84 -1.26 -3.90 7.04
C GLY A 84 -0.98 -5.37 7.29
N LEU A 85 0.15 -5.68 7.93
CA LEU A 85 0.44 -7.01 8.46
C LEU A 85 0.47 -6.92 9.99
N SER A 86 -0.01 -7.96 10.66
CA SER A 86 -0.11 -8.01 12.12
C SER A 86 0.50 -9.29 12.69
N LYS A 87 0.69 -9.32 14.01
CA LYS A 87 1.33 -10.45 14.72
C LYS A 87 2.77 -10.70 14.25
N ILE A 88 3.48 -9.63 13.95
CA ILE A 88 4.91 -9.68 13.66
C ILE A 88 5.62 -9.72 15.01
N TYR A 89 6.12 -10.88 15.42
CA TYR A 89 6.82 -11.06 16.70
C TYR A 89 8.24 -10.45 16.69
N LYS A 90 8.34 -9.17 16.35
CA LYS A 90 9.55 -8.34 16.39
C LYS A 90 9.19 -7.03 17.11
N ASN A 91 10.09 -6.58 17.98
CA ASN A 91 9.94 -5.34 18.75
C ASN A 91 10.65 -4.15 18.11
N ASP A 92 11.23 -4.35 16.92
CA ASP A 92 11.91 -3.30 16.19
C ASP A 92 10.93 -2.23 15.72
N ILE A 93 11.39 -0.99 15.79
CA ILE A 93 10.68 0.16 15.25
C ILE A 93 11.40 0.55 13.97
N VAL A 94 10.71 0.53 12.84
CA VAL A 94 11.24 1.01 11.55
C VAL A 94 10.20 1.89 10.92
N LYS A 95 10.53 3.16 10.71
CA LYS A 95 9.68 4.15 10.06
C LYS A 95 10.41 4.78 8.90
N ILE A 96 9.81 4.72 7.72
CA ILE A 96 10.32 5.35 6.51
C ILE A 96 9.18 6.12 5.89
N GLY A 97 9.40 7.39 5.60
CA GLY A 97 8.38 8.25 5.02
C GLY A 97 8.99 9.38 4.20
N LYS A 98 8.14 10.17 3.54
CA LYS A 98 8.55 11.35 2.77
C LYS A 98 8.44 12.62 3.62
N SER A 99 9.55 13.23 4.00
CA SER A 99 9.57 14.53 4.67
C SER A 99 10.95 15.17 4.60
N LYS A 100 11.05 16.33 3.93
CA LYS A 100 12.30 17.09 3.84
C LYS A 100 12.82 17.53 5.21
N LEU A 101 11.91 17.95 6.11
CA LEU A 101 12.27 18.37 7.46
C LEU A 101 12.84 17.21 8.27
N HIS A 102 12.14 16.07 8.34
CA HIS A 102 12.65 14.90 9.05
C HIS A 102 13.94 14.33 8.43
N ARG A 103 14.10 14.47 7.11
CA ARG A 103 15.34 14.07 6.41
C ARG A 103 16.55 14.84 6.92
N ILE A 104 16.43 16.12 7.29
CA ILE A 104 17.55 16.90 7.83
C ILE A 104 18.12 16.22 9.08
N PHE A 105 17.24 15.73 9.95
CA PHE A 105 17.58 15.04 11.20
C PHE A 105 17.92 13.55 11.04
N THR A 106 17.80 12.99 9.83
CA THR A 106 18.22 11.60 9.56
C THR A 106 19.75 11.52 9.54
N SER A 107 20.31 10.46 10.12
CA SER A 107 21.76 10.23 10.14
C SER A 107 22.34 10.19 8.71
N SER A 108 23.58 10.65 8.57
CA SER A 108 24.25 10.73 7.26
C SER A 108 24.42 9.36 6.59
N LEU A 109 24.63 8.29 7.37
CA LEU A 109 24.70 6.91 6.85
C LEU A 109 23.40 6.52 6.15
N ASN A 110 22.25 6.74 6.78
CA ASN A 110 20.94 6.38 6.22
C ASN A 110 20.54 7.25 5.01
N LYS A 111 21.05 8.49 4.93
CA LYS A 111 20.81 9.38 3.77
C LYS A 111 21.44 8.88 2.48
N GLN A 112 22.50 8.08 2.54
CA GLN A 112 23.19 7.53 1.36
C GLN A 112 22.32 6.49 0.64
N PHE A 113 21.56 5.72 1.41
CA PHE A 113 20.78 4.61 0.87
C PHE A 113 19.38 5.02 0.35
N LEU A 114 18.80 6.08 0.90
CA LEU A 114 17.48 6.56 0.49
C LEU A 114 17.53 7.89 -0.30
N PRO A 115 16.92 7.95 -1.49
CA PRO A 115 16.83 9.19 -2.25
C PRO A 115 15.98 10.23 -1.50
N SER A 116 16.22 11.51 -1.77
CA SER A 116 15.34 12.59 -1.28
C SER A 116 13.92 12.41 -1.86
N PRO A 117 12.84 12.68 -1.11
CA PRO A 117 12.76 13.31 0.23
C PRO A 117 12.56 12.30 1.37
N PHE A 118 13.00 11.06 1.22
CA PHE A 118 12.74 10.04 2.23
C PHE A 118 13.58 10.25 3.51
N TYR A 119 13.03 9.86 4.66
CA TYR A 119 13.72 9.82 5.95
C TYR A 119 13.54 8.43 6.58
N ILE A 120 14.44 8.04 7.49
CA ILE A 120 14.35 6.79 8.26
C ILE A 120 14.48 7.11 9.75
N THR A 121 13.64 6.45 10.54
CA THR A 121 13.82 6.29 11.98
C THR A 121 13.79 4.80 12.28
N THR A 122 14.83 4.27 12.92
CA THR A 122 14.94 2.85 13.24
C THR A 122 15.51 2.67 14.65
N SER A 123 15.06 1.63 15.37
CA SER A 123 15.66 1.22 16.65
C SER A 123 16.96 0.42 16.49
N LYS A 124 17.29 -0.01 15.26
CA LYS A 124 18.50 -0.75 14.90
C LYS A 124 19.53 0.14 14.21
N GLU A 125 20.79 -0.28 14.22
CA GLU A 125 21.85 0.37 13.44
C GLU A 125 21.66 0.07 11.94
N GLY A 126 20.82 0.88 11.28
CA GLY A 126 20.61 0.84 9.85
C GLY A 126 19.38 0.05 9.41
N ILE A 127 19.28 -0.15 8.09
CA ILE A 127 18.21 -0.90 7.44
C ILE A 127 18.80 -1.76 6.31
N SER A 128 18.22 -2.92 6.05
CA SER A 128 18.60 -3.79 4.95
C SER A 128 18.35 -3.12 3.59
N GLU A 129 19.24 -3.42 2.64
CA GLU A 129 19.13 -2.97 1.25
C GLU A 129 17.83 -3.47 0.58
N GLU A 130 17.36 -4.66 0.96
CA GLU A 130 16.14 -5.26 0.42
C GLU A 130 14.89 -4.42 0.77
N VAL A 131 14.84 -3.81 1.95
CA VAL A 131 13.73 -2.91 2.33
C VAL A 131 13.80 -1.61 1.53
N ILE A 132 15.00 -1.09 1.27
CA ILE A 132 15.21 0.10 0.45
C ILE A 132 14.75 -0.16 -1.00
N ASP A 133 15.13 -1.30 -1.56
CA ASP A 133 14.77 -1.68 -2.93
C ASP A 133 13.27 -1.90 -3.05
N PHE A 134 12.64 -2.52 -2.04
CA PHE A 134 11.18 -2.62 -1.96
C PHE A 134 10.51 -1.24 -2.00
N ILE A 135 11.01 -0.27 -1.23
CA ILE A 135 10.46 1.10 -1.20
C ILE A 135 10.58 1.77 -2.56
N LYS A 136 11.71 1.61 -3.24
CA LYS A 136 11.93 2.18 -4.58
C LYS A 136 11.02 1.51 -5.61
N GLN A 137 11.00 0.19 -5.64
CA GLN A 137 10.23 -0.61 -6.62
C GLN A 137 8.75 -0.30 -6.56
N TYR A 138 8.16 -0.29 -5.36
CA TYR A 138 6.73 -0.04 -5.18
C TYR A 138 6.38 1.42 -4.89
N GLN A 139 7.37 2.33 -4.98
CA GLN A 139 7.21 3.76 -4.70
C GLN A 139 6.53 4.04 -3.35
N VAL A 140 6.86 3.23 -2.33
CA VAL A 140 6.23 3.27 -1.01
C VAL A 140 6.33 4.69 -0.45
N GLU A 141 5.20 5.24 -0.04
CA GLU A 141 5.14 6.56 0.60
C GLU A 141 5.44 6.48 2.09
N ASN A 142 4.93 5.44 2.75
CA ASN A 142 5.12 5.21 4.17
C ASN A 142 5.31 3.72 4.44
N PHE A 143 6.36 3.38 5.18
CA PHE A 143 6.66 2.06 5.70
C PHE A 143 6.83 2.18 7.21
N LEU A 144 5.98 1.53 8.00
CA LEU A 144 5.97 1.65 9.45
C LEU A 144 5.83 0.27 10.08
N LEU A 145 6.92 -0.26 10.63
CA LEU A 145 6.92 -1.37 11.56
C LEU A 145 6.97 -0.81 12.98
N GLU A 146 5.93 -1.04 13.77
CA GLU A 146 5.85 -0.66 15.17
C GLU A 146 4.81 -1.53 15.87
N ASN A 147 5.00 -1.85 17.16
CA ASN A 147 4.01 -2.56 17.97
C ASN A 147 3.52 -3.88 17.30
N GLN A 148 4.47 -4.66 16.78
CA GLN A 148 4.21 -5.95 16.11
C GLN A 148 3.29 -5.85 14.88
N LYS A 149 3.21 -4.68 14.26
CA LYS A 149 2.41 -4.40 13.07
C LYS A 149 3.25 -3.67 12.04
N LEU A 150 3.12 -4.09 10.79
CA LEU A 150 3.68 -3.39 9.64
C LEU A 150 2.54 -2.70 8.90
N LYS A 151 2.71 -1.42 8.60
CA LYS A 151 1.85 -0.66 7.70
C LYS A 151 2.67 -0.13 6.54
N VAL A 152 2.24 -0.45 5.32
CA VAL A 152 2.83 0.03 4.07
C VAL A 152 1.77 0.82 3.30
N THR A 153 2.14 1.96 2.75
CA THR A 153 1.27 2.81 1.94
C THR A 153 1.92 3.07 0.59
N ILE A 154 1.20 2.75 -0.48
CA ILE A 154 1.64 2.90 -1.87
C ILE A 154 0.65 3.84 -2.56
N PRO A 155 1.08 4.99 -3.09
CA PRO A 155 0.20 6.01 -3.66
C PRO A 155 -0.15 5.73 -5.13
N THR A 156 -0.22 4.46 -5.51
CA THR A 156 -0.42 4.01 -6.91
C THR A 156 -1.28 2.77 -6.96
N LYS A 157 -1.82 2.46 -8.15
CA LYS A 157 -2.56 1.23 -8.43
C LYS A 157 -1.59 0.04 -8.39
N VAL A 158 -1.72 -0.82 -7.38
CA VAL A 158 -0.96 -2.08 -7.30
C VAL A 158 -1.60 -3.10 -8.23
N LYS A 159 -0.83 -3.63 -9.19
CA LYS A 159 -1.31 -4.59 -10.19
C LYS A 159 -1.10 -6.05 -9.79
N ASP A 160 -0.11 -6.32 -8.93
CA ASP A 160 0.30 -7.66 -8.55
C ASP A 160 0.46 -7.75 -7.03
N PHE A 161 -0.28 -8.68 -6.42
CA PHE A 161 -0.23 -8.93 -4.98
C PHE A 161 0.86 -9.91 -4.54
N ALA A 162 1.79 -10.30 -5.43
CA ALA A 162 3.07 -10.90 -5.05
C ALA A 162 3.84 -10.05 -4.02
N ILE A 163 3.54 -8.75 -3.94
CA ILE A 163 4.02 -7.84 -2.90
C ILE A 163 3.85 -8.38 -1.48
N LEU A 164 2.80 -9.17 -1.21
CA LEU A 164 2.58 -9.79 0.10
C LEU A 164 3.69 -10.78 0.43
N LYS A 165 4.08 -11.64 -0.52
CA LYS A 165 5.18 -12.60 -0.32
C LYS A 165 6.51 -11.88 -0.11
N THR A 166 6.74 -10.79 -0.85
CA THR A 166 7.92 -9.93 -0.67
C THR A 166 7.96 -9.34 0.74
N LEU A 167 6.84 -8.78 1.23
CA LEU A 167 6.73 -8.24 2.58
C LEU A 167 6.95 -9.31 3.66
N GLU A 168 6.37 -10.49 3.50
CA GLU A 168 6.59 -11.61 4.42
C GLU A 168 8.07 -12.03 4.47
N SER A 169 8.76 -12.02 3.32
CA SER A 169 10.20 -12.31 3.24
C SER A 169 11.04 -11.24 3.96
N LEU A 170 10.74 -9.96 3.73
CA LEU A 170 11.43 -8.84 4.39
C LEU A 170 11.29 -8.92 5.90
N ILE A 171 10.09 -9.21 6.39
CA ILE A 171 9.85 -9.38 7.83
C ILE A 171 10.66 -10.55 8.39
N LYS A 172 10.84 -11.64 7.64
CA LYS A 172 11.61 -12.81 8.12
C LYS A 172 13.11 -12.53 8.16
N ASN A 173 13.66 -11.98 7.08
CA ASN A 173 15.10 -12.00 6.82
C ASN A 173 15.80 -10.65 7.05
N SER A 174 15.07 -9.54 6.91
CA SER A 174 15.67 -8.25 6.58
C SER A 174 15.35 -7.14 7.58
N ILE A 175 14.34 -7.34 8.42
CA ILE A 175 13.93 -6.42 9.50
C ILE A 175 14.17 -7.09 10.82
#